data_AF-A0A4E0RV34-F1
#
_entry.id   AF-A0A4E0RV34-F1
#
_cell.length_a   1.000
_cell.length_b   1.000
_cell.length_c   1.000
_cell.angle_alpha   90.00
_cell.angle_beta   90.00
_cell.angle_gamma   90.00
#
_symmetry.space_group_name_H-M   'P 1'
#
loop_
_entity.id
_entity.type
_entity.pdbx_description
1 polymer ?
#
loop_
_entity_poly.entity_id
_entity_poly.type
_entity_poly.pdbx_seq_one_letter_code
_entity_poly.pdbx_strand_id
1 'polypeptide(L)'
;MRLGQSANKPTPVSLPVPDKFDIGDNFDMWEARVRPYFELREPGHRRYTLLSLLGQDAFTLVHQEIPEGKVSEEAFSILRKILTPQKTMSELRDEFRYRTQKSGEGVRQYSVELEKIARQALVGYDPLMREMLTLHRFIDGVNSAAV
;
A
#
# COMPACT_ATOMS: atom_id res chain seq x y z
N MET A 1 32.58 6.39 -51.36
CA MET A 1 32.72 5.72 -50.04
C MET A 1 31.96 6.55 -49.01
N ARG A 2 30.89 6.02 -48.39
CA ARG A 2 30.16 6.68 -47.30
C ARG A 2 30.24 5.79 -46.06
N LEU A 3 30.82 6.34 -44.99
CA LEU A 3 30.93 5.74 -43.67
C LEU A 3 29.54 5.44 -43.10
N GLY A 4 29.31 4.18 -42.73
CA GLY A 4 28.14 3.79 -41.95
C GLY A 4 28.27 4.33 -40.53
N GLN A 5 27.46 5.32 -40.19
CA GLN A 5 27.23 5.69 -38.80
C GLN A 5 26.40 4.58 -38.16
N SER A 6 27.03 3.79 -37.28
CA SER A 6 26.33 2.88 -36.38
C SER A 6 25.52 3.74 -35.40
N ALA A 7 24.21 3.80 -35.60
CA ALA A 7 23.29 4.39 -34.63
C ALA A 7 23.42 3.60 -33.32
N ASN A 8 23.95 4.24 -32.28
CA ASN A 8 23.94 3.72 -30.92
C ASN A 8 22.47 3.51 -30.52
N LYS A 9 22.00 2.26 -30.53
CA LYS A 9 20.73 1.89 -29.91
C LYS A 9 20.83 2.26 -28.42
N PRO A 10 19.88 3.02 -27.86
CA PRO A 10 19.87 3.27 -26.43
C PRO A 10 19.78 1.91 -25.70
N THR A 11 20.69 1.71 -24.75
CA THR A 11 20.70 0.54 -23.87
C THR A 11 19.36 0.49 -23.15
N PRO A 12 18.62 -0.64 -23.18
CA PRO A 12 17.36 -0.74 -22.46
C PRO A 12 17.61 -0.48 -20.97
N VAL A 13 16.88 0.47 -20.40
CA VAL A 13 16.90 0.70 -18.94
C VAL A 13 16.35 -0.56 -18.28
N SER A 14 17.21 -1.32 -17.63
CA SER A 14 16.83 -2.51 -16.89
C SER A 14 16.72 -2.15 -15.41
N LEU A 15 15.50 -2.13 -14.89
CA LEU A 15 15.28 -2.08 -13.45
C LEU A 15 15.57 -3.46 -12.84
N PRO A 16 16.12 -3.52 -11.61
CA PRO A 16 16.23 -4.79 -10.90
C PRO A 16 14.84 -5.41 -10.72
N VAL A 17 14.78 -6.74 -10.76
CA VAL A 17 13.54 -7.47 -10.49
C VAL A 17 13.15 -7.22 -9.02
N PRO A 18 11.93 -6.75 -8.72
CA PRO A 18 11.47 -6.58 -7.36
C PRO A 18 11.42 -7.92 -6.61
N ASP A 19 11.59 -7.86 -5.30
CA ASP A 19 11.37 -9.01 -4.43
C ASP A 19 9.92 -9.51 -4.54
N LYS A 20 9.74 -10.80 -4.26
CA LYS A 20 8.39 -11.37 -4.16
C LYS A 20 7.67 -10.80 -2.94
N PHE A 21 6.36 -10.65 -3.06
CA PHE A 21 5.50 -10.31 -1.93
C PHE A 21 5.10 -11.57 -1.17
N ASP A 22 5.46 -11.64 0.10
CA ASP A 22 4.98 -12.65 1.03
C ASP A 22 3.92 -12.08 1.98
N ILE A 23 3.07 -12.96 2.54
CA ILE A 23 2.00 -12.52 3.45
C ILE A 23 2.61 -11.87 4.70
N GLY A 24 2.14 -10.66 4.99
CA GLY A 24 2.65 -9.84 6.10
C GLY A 24 3.66 -8.77 5.67
N ASP A 25 4.12 -8.79 4.42
CA ASP A 25 4.95 -7.72 3.88
C ASP A 25 4.20 -6.38 3.79
N ASN A 26 4.96 -5.30 3.77
CA ASN A 26 4.41 -3.96 3.53
C ASN A 26 4.00 -3.82 2.06
N PHE A 27 2.71 -4.00 1.80
CA PHE A 27 2.14 -3.94 0.45
C PHE A 27 2.39 -2.60 -0.26
N ASP A 28 2.27 -1.47 0.44
CA ASP A 28 2.46 -0.15 -0.19
C ASP A 28 3.91 0.05 -0.66
N MET A 29 4.88 -0.43 0.14
CA MET A 29 6.29 -0.42 -0.25
C MET A 29 6.57 -1.35 -1.42
N TRP A 30 5.99 -2.55 -1.41
CA TRP A 30 6.14 -3.51 -2.50
C TRP A 30 5.53 -2.97 -3.80
N GLU A 31 4.31 -2.45 -3.75
CA GLU A 31 3.61 -1.86 -4.89
C GLU A 31 4.41 -0.71 -5.52
N ALA A 32 4.98 0.19 -4.69
CA ALA A 32 5.80 1.29 -5.17
C ALA A 32 7.05 0.83 -5.94
N ARG A 33 7.61 -0.35 -5.62
CA ARG A 33 8.74 -0.96 -6.34
C ARG A 33 8.30 -1.71 -7.59
N VAL A 34 7.15 -2.37 -7.54
CA VAL A 34 6.63 -3.15 -8.66
C VAL A 34 6.12 -2.26 -9.79
N ARG A 35 5.42 -1.17 -9.49
CA ARG A 35 4.81 -0.29 -10.51
C ARG A 35 5.78 0.16 -11.61
N PRO A 36 6.95 0.77 -11.30
CA PRO A 36 7.91 1.15 -12.34
C PRO A 36 8.48 -0.03 -13.12
N TYR A 37 8.75 -1.16 -12.46
CA TYR A 37 9.21 -2.38 -13.10
C TYR A 37 8.18 -2.93 -14.09
N PHE A 38 6.90 -2.75 -13.77
CA PHE A 38 5.77 -3.27 -14.50
C PHE A 38 5.40 -2.43 -15.74
N GLU A 39 5.58 -1.11 -15.66
CA GLU A 39 5.39 -0.17 -16.78
C GLU A 39 6.31 -0.50 -17.97
N LEU A 40 7.50 -1.04 -17.70
CA LEU A 40 8.48 -1.46 -18.70
C LEU A 40 8.15 -2.79 -19.38
N ARG A 41 7.09 -3.50 -18.95
CA ARG A 41 6.71 -4.81 -19.50
C ARG A 41 5.65 -4.69 -20.58
N GLU A 42 5.77 -5.56 -21.58
CA GLU A 42 4.77 -5.72 -22.64
C GLU A 42 3.37 -6.01 -22.06
N PRO A 43 2.31 -5.31 -22.48
CA PRO A 43 0.98 -5.46 -21.91
C PRO A 43 0.47 -6.90 -21.82
N GLY A 44 0.77 -7.74 -22.80
CA GLY A 44 0.34 -9.15 -22.84
C GLY A 44 1.02 -10.05 -21.80
N HIS A 45 2.17 -9.66 -21.26
CA HIS A 45 2.92 -10.44 -20.25
C HIS A 45 2.76 -9.92 -18.84
N ARG A 46 2.04 -8.80 -18.66
CA ARG A 46 1.88 -8.13 -17.38
C ARG A 46 1.25 -9.04 -16.33
N ARG A 47 0.13 -9.71 -16.62
CA ARG A 47 -0.53 -10.61 -15.65
C ARG A 47 0.42 -11.68 -15.12
N TYR A 48 1.09 -12.40 -16.02
CA TYR A 48 2.06 -13.42 -15.65
C TYR A 48 3.21 -12.86 -14.82
N THR A 49 3.71 -11.68 -15.21
CA THR A 49 4.77 -10.98 -14.46
C THR A 49 4.28 -10.65 -13.04
N LEU A 50 3.06 -10.14 -12.88
CA LEU A 50 2.53 -9.74 -11.58
C LEU A 50 2.40 -10.94 -10.65
N LEU A 51 1.83 -12.03 -11.17
CA LEU A 51 1.67 -13.28 -10.41
C LEU A 51 3.01 -13.91 -10.05
N SER A 52 4.05 -13.76 -10.89
CA SER A 52 5.40 -14.27 -10.58
C SER A 52 6.11 -13.52 -9.46
N LEU A 53 5.66 -12.29 -9.16
CA LEU A 53 6.16 -11.45 -8.08
C LEU A 53 5.42 -11.70 -6.76
N LEU A 54 4.57 -12.71 -6.70
CA LEU A 54 3.91 -13.14 -5.47
C LEU A 54 4.60 -14.40 -4.93
N GLY A 55 4.75 -14.45 -3.61
CA GLY A 55 5.05 -15.67 -2.87
C GLY A 55 3.92 -16.69 -3.01
N GLN A 56 4.19 -17.94 -2.61
CA GLN A 56 3.27 -19.05 -2.84
C GLN A 56 1.89 -18.82 -2.20
N ASP A 57 1.86 -18.33 -0.97
CA ASP A 57 0.62 -18.11 -0.23
C ASP A 57 -0.18 -16.94 -0.82
N ALA A 58 0.51 -15.84 -1.11
CA ALA A 58 -0.10 -14.68 -1.76
C ALA A 58 -0.66 -15.03 -3.15
N PHE A 59 0.08 -15.79 -3.95
CA PHE A 59 -0.37 -16.29 -5.24
C PHE A 59 -1.65 -17.14 -5.10
N THR A 60 -1.66 -18.06 -4.14
CA THR A 60 -2.79 -18.97 -3.92
C THR A 60 -4.08 -18.19 -3.68
N LEU A 61 -4.02 -17.08 -2.93
CA LEU A 61 -5.17 -16.25 -2.61
C LEU A 61 -5.72 -15.42 -3.78
N VAL A 62 -4.89 -15.02 -4.76
CA VAL A 62 -5.28 -13.98 -5.74
C VAL A 62 -5.29 -14.43 -7.20
N HIS A 63 -4.68 -15.58 -7.53
CA HIS A 63 -4.43 -15.95 -8.93
C HIS A 63 -5.70 -16.05 -9.81
N GLN A 64 -6.86 -16.32 -9.20
CA GLN A 64 -8.17 -16.40 -9.86
C GLN A 64 -8.90 -15.05 -9.92
N GLU A 65 -8.58 -14.13 -9.02
CA GLU A 65 -9.27 -12.84 -8.85
C GLU A 65 -8.72 -11.76 -9.79
N ILE A 66 -7.48 -11.91 -10.25
CA ILE A 66 -6.90 -10.98 -11.23
C ILE A 66 -7.45 -11.30 -12.61
N PRO A 67 -8.11 -10.37 -13.32
CA PRO A 67 -8.71 -10.63 -14.64
C PRO A 67 -7.65 -10.86 -15.73
N GLU A 68 -8.03 -11.57 -16.80
CA GLU A 68 -7.19 -11.75 -17.99
C GLU A 68 -7.10 -10.44 -18.78
N GLY A 69 -5.93 -10.15 -19.36
CA GLY A 69 -5.71 -8.95 -20.18
C GLY A 69 -4.79 -7.92 -19.53
N LYS A 70 -5.00 -6.64 -19.86
CA LYS A 70 -4.14 -5.54 -19.40
C LYS A 70 -4.33 -5.37 -17.90
N VAL A 71 -3.34 -5.82 -17.12
CA VAL A 71 -3.21 -5.48 -15.70
C VAL A 71 -3.24 -3.95 -15.58
N SER A 72 -4.30 -3.45 -14.97
CA SER A 72 -4.59 -2.04 -14.74
C SER A 72 -4.48 -1.72 -13.25
N GLU A 73 -4.77 -0.47 -12.88
CA GLU A 73 -4.96 -0.04 -11.47
C GLU A 73 -5.90 -0.96 -10.67
N GLU A 74 -6.87 -1.57 -11.35
CA GLU A 74 -7.82 -2.51 -10.77
C GLU A 74 -7.12 -3.73 -10.17
N ALA A 75 -6.07 -4.24 -10.82
CA ALA A 75 -5.35 -5.42 -10.35
C ALA A 75 -4.60 -5.15 -9.04
N PHE A 76 -3.92 -4.01 -8.92
CA PHE A 76 -3.27 -3.62 -7.65
C PHE A 76 -4.29 -3.36 -6.55
N SER A 77 -5.48 -2.85 -6.90
CA SER A 77 -6.57 -2.66 -5.94
C SER A 77 -7.12 -3.99 -5.42
N ILE A 78 -7.32 -4.98 -6.30
CA ILE A 78 -7.70 -6.36 -5.94
C ILE A 78 -6.63 -7.00 -5.06
N LEU A 79 -5.35 -6.90 -5.46
CA LEU A 79 -4.23 -7.43 -4.67
C LEU A 79 -4.20 -6.79 -3.28
N ARG A 80 -4.28 -5.46 -3.18
CA ARG A 80 -4.30 -4.76 -1.89
C ARG A 80 -5.45 -5.28 -1.03
N LYS A 81 -6.65 -5.38 -1.60
CA LYS A 81 -7.83 -5.84 -0.87
C LYS A 81 -7.68 -7.24 -0.27
N ILE A 82 -7.08 -8.17 -1.01
CA ILE A 82 -6.96 -9.58 -0.62
C ILE A 82 -5.73 -9.82 0.26
N LEU A 83 -4.60 -9.22 -0.09
CA LEU A 83 -3.29 -9.52 0.51
C LEU A 83 -2.97 -8.66 1.72
N THR A 84 -3.64 -7.52 1.90
CA THR A 84 -3.55 -6.77 3.15
C THR A 84 -4.67 -7.23 4.09
N PRO A 85 -4.35 -7.64 5.33
CA PRO A 85 -5.38 -7.94 6.32
C PRO A 85 -6.32 -6.74 6.45
N GLN A 86 -7.56 -6.90 5.99
CA GLN A 86 -8.59 -5.90 6.20
C GLN A 86 -9.06 -6.02 7.65
N LYS A 87 -8.66 -5.06 8.49
CA LYS A 87 -9.26 -4.92 9.82
C LYS A 87 -10.76 -4.78 9.65
N THR A 88 -11.51 -5.59 10.38
CA THR A 88 -12.96 -5.43 10.50
C THR A 88 -13.28 -4.03 11.01
N MET A 89 -14.48 -3.53 10.73
CA MET A 89 -14.92 -2.24 11.29
C MET A 89 -14.85 -2.21 12.82
N SER A 90 -15.00 -3.36 13.49
CA SER A 90 -14.82 -3.46 14.95
C SER A 90 -13.37 -3.22 15.34
N GLU A 91 -12.42 -3.91 14.71
CA GLU A 91 -10.98 -3.75 14.99
C GLU A 91 -10.49 -2.34 14.70
N LEU A 92 -10.96 -1.70 13.63
CA LEU A 92 -10.64 -0.30 13.32
C LEU A 92 -11.17 0.64 14.41
N ARG A 93 -12.40 0.41 14.90
CA ARG A 93 -13.00 1.21 15.97
C ARG A 93 -12.31 1.01 17.30
N ASP A 94 -11.89 -0.22 17.62
CA ASP A 94 -11.12 -0.52 18.82
C ASP A 94 -9.73 0.11 18.75
N GLU A 95 -9.05 0.00 17.60
CA GLU A 95 -7.78 0.68 17.37
C GLU A 95 -7.91 2.19 17.58
N PHE A 96 -8.94 2.83 17.01
CA PHE A 96 -9.21 4.25 17.26
C PHE A 96 -9.46 4.53 18.74
N ARG A 97 -10.33 3.74 19.39
CA ARG A 97 -10.75 3.94 20.78
C ARG A 97 -9.58 3.87 21.76
N TYR A 98 -8.65 2.94 21.54
CA TYR A 98 -7.53 2.67 22.45
C TYR A 98 -6.21 3.30 22.04
N ARG A 99 -6.16 4.04 20.91
CA ARG A 99 -4.92 4.67 20.45
C ARG A 99 -4.49 5.80 21.39
N THR A 100 -3.37 5.59 22.07
CA THR A 100 -2.64 6.59 22.87
C THR A 100 -1.24 6.81 22.30
N GLN A 101 -0.64 7.98 22.55
CA GLN A 101 0.73 8.31 22.13
C GLN A 101 1.70 7.25 22.66
N LYS A 102 2.44 6.62 21.75
CA LYS A 102 3.42 5.57 22.11
C LYS A 102 4.65 6.20 22.77
N SER A 103 5.36 5.42 23.59
CA SER A 103 6.65 5.87 24.12
C SER A 103 7.61 6.17 22.96
N GLY A 104 8.24 7.34 22.99
CA GLY A 104 9.14 7.82 21.93
C GLY A 104 8.44 8.36 20.66
N GLU A 105 7.11 8.29 20.57
CA GLU A 105 6.37 8.90 19.47
C GLU A 105 6.16 10.39 19.73
N GLY A 106 6.56 11.24 18.77
CA GLY A 106 6.32 12.68 18.88
C GLY A 106 4.83 13.03 18.72
N VAL A 107 4.36 14.07 19.40
CA VAL A 107 2.93 14.49 19.38
C VAL A 107 2.40 14.73 17.95
N ARG A 108 3.22 15.29 17.05
CA ARG A 108 2.84 15.47 15.64
C ARG A 108 2.66 14.13 14.91
N GLN A 109 3.56 13.18 15.14
CA GLN A 109 3.46 11.84 14.55
C GLN A 109 2.22 11.13 15.08
N TYR A 110 1.96 11.23 16.39
CA TYR A 110 0.75 10.71 16.99
C TYR A 110 -0.53 11.28 16.35
N SER A 111 -0.62 12.60 16.19
CA SER A 111 -1.75 13.25 15.51
C SER A 111 -1.96 12.72 14.08
N VAL A 112 -0.90 12.62 13.27
CA VAL A 112 -0.98 12.11 11.90
C VAL A 112 -1.48 10.66 11.86
N GLU A 113 -0.95 9.80 12.72
CA GLU A 113 -1.37 8.40 12.79
C GLU A 113 -2.80 8.23 13.33
N LEU A 114 -3.18 9.03 14.32
CA LEU A 114 -4.55 9.03 14.84
C LEU A 114 -5.56 9.46 13.76
N GLU A 115 -5.24 10.48 12.96
CA GLU A 115 -6.08 10.89 11.84
C GLU A 115 -6.22 9.80 10.76
N LYS A 116 -5.15 9.05 10.48
CA LYS A 116 -5.21 7.92 9.53
C LYS A 116 -6.21 6.86 10.02
N ILE A 117 -6.11 6.49 11.30
CA ILE A 117 -7.02 5.53 11.92
C ILE A 117 -8.45 6.09 11.92
N ALA A 118 -8.65 7.36 12.27
CA ALA A 118 -9.97 8.00 12.30
C ALA A 118 -10.67 7.99 10.94
N ARG A 119 -9.93 8.23 9.84
CA ARG A 119 -10.47 8.16 8.47
C ARG A 119 -11.03 6.78 8.12
N GLN A 120 -10.45 5.71 8.69
CA GLN A 120 -10.89 4.34 8.46
C GLN A 120 -12.01 3.93 9.44
N ALA A 121 -11.82 4.18 10.73
CA ALA A 121 -12.71 3.75 11.80
C ALA A 121 -14.06 4.48 11.84
N LEU A 122 -14.06 5.76 11.43
CA LEU A 122 -15.22 6.65 11.47
C LEU A 122 -15.82 6.87 10.07
N VAL A 123 -15.64 5.91 9.17
CA VAL A 123 -16.28 5.95 7.85
C VAL A 123 -17.81 6.00 8.03
N GLY A 124 -18.47 6.90 7.29
CA GLY A 124 -19.92 7.14 7.38
C GLY A 124 -20.36 8.11 8.49
N TYR A 125 -19.45 8.60 9.33
CA TYR A 125 -19.75 9.69 10.26
C TYR A 125 -19.73 11.04 9.53
N ASP A 126 -20.54 11.98 10.02
CA ASP A 126 -20.48 13.37 9.60
C ASP A 126 -19.06 13.95 9.77
N PRO A 127 -18.55 14.78 8.84
CA PRO A 127 -17.19 15.32 8.92
C PRO A 127 -16.89 16.09 10.21
N LEU A 128 -17.83 16.90 10.72
CA LEU A 128 -17.64 17.65 11.97
C LEU A 128 -17.62 16.69 13.16
N MET A 129 -18.50 15.70 13.17
CA MET A 129 -18.50 14.67 14.20
C MET A 129 -17.18 13.87 14.20
N ARG A 130 -16.64 13.54 13.03
CA ARG A 130 -15.36 12.84 12.90
C ARG A 130 -14.21 13.68 13.45
N GLU A 131 -14.16 14.96 13.10
CA GLU A 131 -13.14 15.89 13.61
C GLU A 131 -13.23 16.01 15.13
N MET A 132 -14.45 16.21 15.65
CA MET A 132 -14.72 16.29 17.08
C MET A 132 -14.25 15.02 17.81
N LEU A 133 -14.62 13.83 17.36
CA LEU A 133 -14.21 12.57 17.98
C LEU A 133 -12.69 12.37 17.92
N THR A 134 -12.06 12.75 16.80
CA THR A 134 -10.60 12.67 16.64
C THR A 134 -9.90 13.59 17.63
N LEU A 135 -10.39 14.81 17.81
CA LEU A 135 -9.84 15.78 18.77
C LEU A 135 -9.99 15.28 20.23
N HIS A 136 -11.15 14.75 20.60
CA HIS A 136 -11.34 14.17 21.94
C HIS A 136 -10.36 13.02 22.18
N ARG A 137 -10.25 12.10 21.20
CA ARG A 137 -9.33 10.97 21.33
C ARG A 137 -7.87 11.43 21.41
N PHE A 138 -7.51 12.47 20.68
CA PHE A 138 -6.18 13.09 20.75
C PHE A 138 -5.91 13.61 22.16
N ILE A 139 -6.78 14.47 22.70
CA ILE A 139 -6.64 15.05 24.04
C ILE A 139 -6.50 13.95 25.09
N ASP A 140 -7.36 12.94 25.06
CA ASP A 140 -7.36 11.84 26.03
C ASP A 140 -6.16 10.90 25.87
N GLY A 141 -5.49 10.91 24.71
CA GLY A 141 -4.44 9.95 24.36
C GLY A 141 -3.02 10.52 24.32
N VAL A 142 -2.84 11.84 24.40
CA VAL A 142 -1.50 12.45 24.55
C VAL A 142 -0.91 12.04 25.89
N ASN A 143 0.34 11.59 25.88
CA ASN A 143 1.04 11.20 27.09
C ASN A 143 1.87 12.39 27.62
N SER A 144 1.50 12.92 28.78
CA SER A 144 2.13 14.08 29.42
C SER A 144 3.59 13.85 29.80
N ALA A 145 4.07 12.60 29.82
CA ALA A 145 5.45 12.25 30.14
C ALA A 145 6.44 12.46 28.98
N ALA A 146 5.99 12.95 27.82
CA ALA A 146 6.80 13.17 26.62
C ALA A 146 7.08 14.67 26.32
N VAL A 147 6.82 15.57 27.28
CA VAL A 147 7.18 17.00 27.22
C VAL A 147 8.34 17.28 28.16
#